data_AF-A0A0F8YU31-F1
#
_entry.id   AF-A0A0F8YU31-F1
#
_cell.length_a   1.000
_cell.length_b   1.000
_cell.length_c   1.000
_cell.angle_alpha   90.00
_cell.angle_beta   90.00
_cell.angle_gamma   90.00
#
_symmetry.space_group_name_H-M   'P 1'
#
loop_
_entity.id
_entity.type
_entity.pdbx_description
1 polymer ?
#
loop_
_entity_poly.entity_id
_entity_poly.type
_entity_poly.pdbx_seq_one_letter_code
_entity_poly.pdbx_strand_id
1 'polypeptide(L)'
;HSIQLEGYLFKEKKIQYPICIGGERACPPEDCGGEHGYFEMLKTLSDPENDDYEDMRTWVGEDWNPEKFGKNDVKFDNPYKRWNTAFLEK
;
A
#
# COMPACT_ATOMS: atom_id res chain seq x y z
N HIS A 1 -7.25 0.83 8.81
CA HIS A 1 -7.88 0.41 7.53
C HIS A 1 -9.28 -0.14 7.82
N SER A 2 -10.23 0.03 6.90
CA SER A 2 -11.60 -0.48 6.98
C SER A 2 -11.81 -1.55 5.90
N ILE A 3 -12.48 -2.65 6.23
CA ILE A 3 -12.76 -3.74 5.30
C ILE A 3 -14.28 -3.87 5.13
N GLN A 4 -14.75 -3.80 3.89
CA GLN A 4 -16.17 -3.92 3.54
C GLN A 4 -16.36 -5.04 2.51
N LEU A 5 -17.35 -5.90 2.76
CA LEU A 5 -17.78 -6.91 1.79
C LEU A 5 -18.78 -6.26 0.81
N GLU A 6 -18.38 -6.08 -0.44
CA GLU A 6 -19.25 -5.50 -1.48
C GLU A 6 -20.13 -6.54 -2.19
N GLY A 7 -19.70 -7.81 -2.20
CA GLY A 7 -20.42 -8.89 -2.86
C GLY A 7 -19.67 -10.21 -2.84
N TYR A 8 -20.24 -11.23 -3.49
CA TYR A 8 -19.63 -12.55 -3.63
C TYR A 8 -19.81 -13.07 -5.06
N LEU A 9 -18.81 -13.80 -5.54
CA LEU A 9 -18.81 -14.44 -6.85
C LEU A 9 -18.37 -15.89 -6.69
N PHE A 10 -18.78 -16.75 -7.62
CA PHE A 10 -18.26 -18.11 -7.66
C PHE A 10 -16.79 -18.10 -8.07
N LYS A 11 -15.99 -18.94 -7.41
CA LYS A 11 -14.58 -19.11 -7.73
C LYS A 11 -14.41 -19.55 -9.19
N GLU A 12 -13.61 -18.80 -9.94
CA GLU A 12 -13.26 -19.16 -11.30
C GLU A 12 -12.20 -20.28 -11.32
N LYS A 13 -12.38 -21.23 -12.24
CA LYS A 13 -11.40 -22.30 -12.45
C LYS A 13 -10.11 -21.71 -13.00
N LYS A 14 -8.96 -22.24 -12.57
CA LYS A 14 -7.60 -21.86 -13.00
C LYS A 14 -7.12 -20.47 -12.55
N ILE A 15 -7.92 -19.68 -11.84
CA ILE A 15 -7.46 -18.46 -11.19
C ILE A 15 -6.87 -18.78 -9.81
N GLN A 16 -5.69 -18.22 -9.53
CA GLN A 16 -5.09 -18.25 -8.20
C GLN A 16 -5.51 -16.98 -7.46
N TYR A 17 -6.10 -17.15 -6.28
CA TYR A 17 -6.55 -16.06 -5.42
C TYR A 17 -5.64 -15.95 -4.18
N PRO A 18 -5.54 -14.76 -3.55
CA PRO A 18 -6.23 -13.52 -3.89
C PRO A 18 -5.67 -12.80 -5.13
N ILE A 19 -6.47 -11.90 -5.71
CA ILE A 19 -6.08 -11.02 -6.82
C ILE A 19 -6.43 -9.57 -6.50
N CYS A 20 -5.59 -8.62 -6.92
CA CYS A 20 -5.89 -7.20 -6.85
C CYS A 20 -6.62 -6.81 -8.13
N ILE A 21 -7.88 -6.40 -8.00
CA ILE A 21 -8.70 -5.99 -9.15
C ILE A 21 -8.54 -4.50 -9.49
N GLY A 22 -8.15 -3.68 -8.51
CA GLY A 22 -7.97 -2.23 -8.65
C GLY A 22 -7.55 -1.57 -7.34
N GLY A 23 -7.33 -0.27 -7.41
CA GLY A 23 -6.90 0.60 -6.32
C GLY A 23 -6.45 1.94 -6.87
N GLU A 24 -6.16 2.88 -5.97
CA GLU A 24 -5.70 4.22 -6.31
C GLU A 24 -4.73 4.71 -5.25
N ARG A 25 -3.84 5.62 -5.68
CA ARG A 25 -2.82 6.29 -4.85
C ARG A 25 -1.80 5.33 -4.23
N ALA A 26 -0.64 5.85 -3.89
CA ALA A 26 0.41 5.07 -3.24
C ALA A 26 0.02 4.75 -1.80
N CYS A 27 0.47 3.61 -1.30
CA CYS A 27 0.45 3.34 0.14
C CYS A 27 1.33 4.39 0.84
N PRO A 28 0.91 4.90 2.02
CA PRO A 28 1.81 5.67 2.86
C PRO A 28 3.12 4.90 3.07
N PRO A 29 4.29 5.58 2.98
CA PRO A 29 5.57 4.95 3.28
C PRO A 29 5.56 4.30 4.67
N GLU A 30 6.29 3.20 4.82
CA GLU A 30 6.48 2.61 6.14
C GLU A 30 7.11 3.63 7.09
N ASP A 31 6.70 3.60 8.35
CA ASP A 31 7.20 4.48 9.41
C ASP A 31 7.04 5.99 9.17
N CYS A 32 6.13 6.42 8.28
CA CYS A 32 5.85 7.84 8.02
C CYS A 32 5.16 8.60 9.17
N GLY A 33 5.07 8.05 10.38
CA GLY A 33 4.43 8.73 11.51
C GLY A 33 2.89 8.70 11.49
N GLY A 34 2.30 7.72 10.79
CA GLY A 34 0.86 7.54 10.70
C GLY A 34 0.18 8.60 9.81
N GLU A 35 -1.12 8.81 10.02
CA GLU A 35 -1.92 9.73 9.20
C GLU A 35 -1.37 11.15 9.20
N HIS A 36 -1.03 11.67 10.39
CA HIS A 36 -0.52 13.04 10.52
C HIS A 36 0.83 13.22 9.81
N GLY A 37 1.78 12.32 10.04
CA GLY A 37 3.09 12.41 9.39
C GLY A 37 3.01 12.22 7.88
N TYR A 38 2.09 11.39 7.38
CA TYR A 38 1.81 11.28 5.95
C TYR A 38 1.33 12.61 5.35
N PHE A 39 0.40 13.32 6.01
CA PHE A 39 -0.08 14.60 5.50
C PHE A 39 0.96 15.71 5.57
N GLU A 40 1.78 15.78 6.62
CA GLU A 40 2.90 16.73 6.67
C GLU A 40 3.92 16.43 5.58
N MET A 41 4.26 15.15 5.35
CA MET A 41 5.10 14.74 4.22
C MET A 41 4.51 15.22 2.88
N LEU A 42 3.21 14.98 2.61
CA LEU A 42 2.58 15.45 1.38
C LEU A 42 2.65 16.97 1.22
N LYS A 43 2.47 17.71 2.31
CA LYS A 43 2.53 19.17 2.33
C LYS A 43 3.96 19.65 2.02
N THR A 44 4.97 19.11 2.67
CA THR A 44 6.39 19.42 2.38
C THR A 44 6.72 19.12 0.92
N LEU A 45 6.31 17.95 0.41
CA LEU A 45 6.58 17.54 -0.98
C LEU A 45 5.76 18.29 -2.04
N SER A 46 4.75 19.05 -1.63
CA SER A 46 3.96 19.89 -2.55
C SER A 46 4.61 21.25 -2.84
N ASP A 47 5.62 21.64 -2.04
CA ASP A 47 6.30 22.92 -2.12
C ASP A 47 7.82 22.74 -2.26
N PRO A 48 8.37 22.78 -3.49
CA PRO A 48 9.81 22.69 -3.72
C PRO A 48 10.65 23.81 -3.10
N GLU A 49 10.04 24.92 -2.66
CA GLU A 49 10.74 26.01 -1.97
C GLU A 49 10.79 25.80 -0.45
N ASN A 50 10.15 24.73 0.07
CA ASN A 50 10.22 24.38 1.47
C ASN A 50 11.64 23.94 1.86
N ASP A 51 12.15 24.47 2.98
CA ASP A 51 13.49 24.16 3.48
C ASP A 51 13.72 22.64 3.71
N ASP A 52 12.67 21.89 4.04
CA ASP A 52 12.73 20.45 4.29
C ASP A 52 12.43 19.60 3.04
N TYR A 53 12.20 20.20 1.86
CA TYR A 53 11.79 19.49 0.64
C TYR A 53 12.79 18.40 0.22
N GLU A 54 14.07 18.75 0.12
CA GLU A 54 15.12 17.85 -0.36
C GLU A 54 15.37 16.70 0.62
N ASP A 55 15.35 16.98 1.92
CA ASP A 55 15.48 15.97 2.97
C ASP A 55 14.29 15.00 2.95
N MET A 56 13.07 15.54 2.82
CA MET A 56 11.86 14.72 2.70
C MET A 56 11.86 13.90 1.42
N ARG A 57 12.37 14.44 0.30
CA ARG A 57 12.50 13.69 -0.97
C ARG A 57 13.50 12.56 -0.90
N THR A 58 14.64 12.80 -0.25
CA THR A 58 15.63 11.76 -0.01
C THR A 58 15.05 10.66 0.88
N TRP A 59 14.31 11.02 1.93
CA TRP A 59 13.72 10.07 2.87
C TRP A 59 12.64 9.19 2.23
N VAL A 60 11.69 9.80 1.50
CA VAL A 60 10.58 9.06 0.87
C VAL A 60 11.01 8.22 -0.34
N GLY A 61 12.15 8.58 -0.94
CA GLY A 61 12.69 7.98 -2.16
C GLY A 61 12.23 8.72 -3.41
N GLU A 62 13.16 8.92 -4.35
CA GLU A 62 12.94 9.70 -5.58
C GLU A 62 11.81 9.14 -6.46
N ASP A 63 11.63 7.82 -6.46
CA ASP A 63 10.60 7.14 -7.26
C ASP A 63 9.20 7.17 -6.62
N TRP A 64 9.08 7.64 -5.38
CA TRP A 64 7.81 7.67 -4.67
C TRP A 64 6.92 8.82 -5.16
N ASN A 65 5.71 8.47 -5.57
CA ASN A 65 4.69 9.40 -6.04
C ASN A 65 3.37 9.06 -5.36
N PRO A 66 2.71 10.03 -4.67
CA PRO A 66 1.47 9.79 -3.94
C PRO A 66 0.32 9.29 -4.83
N GLU A 67 0.36 9.57 -6.13
CA GLU A 67 -0.71 9.21 -7.08
C GLU A 67 -0.41 7.91 -7.84
N LYS A 68 0.74 7.28 -7.61
CA LYS A 68 1.16 6.08 -8.35
C LYS A 68 0.66 4.80 -7.68
N PHE A 69 -0.25 4.10 -8.36
CA PHE A 69 -0.69 2.76 -8.00
C PHE A 69 -0.70 1.83 -9.22
N GLY A 70 -0.14 0.62 -9.07
CA GLY A 70 -0.16 -0.42 -10.09
C GLY A 70 -0.72 -1.73 -9.55
N LYS A 71 -1.92 -2.13 -9.99
CA LYS A 71 -2.55 -3.38 -9.51
C LYS A 71 -1.71 -4.64 -9.75
N ASN A 72 -0.89 -4.64 -10.79
CA ASN A 72 -0.02 -5.76 -11.16
C ASN A 72 1.24 -5.85 -10.29
N ASP A 73 1.57 -4.76 -9.58
CA ASP A 73 2.72 -4.70 -8.67
C ASP A 73 2.40 -5.37 -7.33
N VAL A 74 1.11 -5.51 -6.99
CA VAL A 74 0.65 -6.19 -5.78
C VAL A 74 1.00 -7.67 -5.84
N LYS A 75 1.77 -8.14 -4.85
CA LYS A 75 2.11 -9.55 -4.65
C LYS A 75 1.45 -10.06 -3.39
N PHE A 76 0.75 -11.17 -3.51
CA PHE A 76 0.10 -11.81 -2.38
C PHE A 76 0.87 -13.05 -1.95
N ASP A 77 0.97 -13.23 -0.64
CA ASP A 77 1.40 -14.49 -0.06
C ASP A 77 0.41 -15.61 -0.36
N ASN A 78 0.89 -16.86 -0.30
CA ASN A 78 -0.02 -18.00 -0.34
C ASN A 78 -0.97 -17.96 0.87
N PRO A 79 -2.30 -17.86 0.66
CA PRO A 79 -3.24 -17.64 1.75
C PRO A 79 -3.33 -18.82 2.72
N TYR A 80 -3.17 -20.05 2.22
CA TYR A 80 -3.19 -21.26 3.06
C TYR A 80 -1.96 -21.33 3.97
N LYS A 81 -0.77 -21.04 3.42
CA LYS A 81 0.46 -20.97 4.24
C LYS A 81 0.35 -19.88 5.29
N ARG A 82 -0.10 -18.69 4.91
CA ARG A 82 -0.27 -17.56 5.84
C ARG A 82 -1.25 -17.88 6.96
N TRP A 83 -2.37 -18.56 6.65
CA TRP A 83 -3.32 -19.02 7.65
C TRP A 83 -2.71 -20.02 8.62
N ASN A 84 -1.99 -21.02 8.12
CA ASN A 84 -1.37 -22.04 8.95
C ASN A 84 -0.35 -21.42 9.92
N THR A 85 0.55 -20.57 9.42
CA THR A 85 1.55 -19.90 10.25
C THR A 85 0.92 -18.97 11.28
N ALA A 86 -0.15 -18.25 10.95
CA ALA A 86 -0.77 -17.31 11.88
C ALA A 86 -1.60 -17.99 13.00
N PHE A 87 -2.19 -19.15 12.74
CA PHE A 87 -3.22 -19.72 13.63
C PHE A 87 -3.00 -21.17 14.04
N LEU A 88 -2.20 -21.95 13.32
CA LEU A 88 -2.05 -23.39 13.54
C LEU A 88 -0.65 -23.79 13.99
N GLU A 89 0.39 -23.12 13.49
CA GLU A 89 1.77 -23.33 13.90
C GLU A 89 2.03 -22.50 15.16
N LYS A 90 2.32 -23.18 16.28
CA LYS A 90 2.80 -22.58 17.54
C LYS A 90 4.27 -22.90 17.73
#